data_AF-A0A9D7BJR4-F1
#
_entry.id   AF-A0A9D7BJR4-F1
#
_cell.length_a   1.000
_cell.length_b   1.000
_cell.length_c   1.000
_cell.angle_alpha   90.00
_cell.angle_beta   90.00
_cell.angle_gamma   90.00
#
_symmetry.space_group_name_H-M   'P 1'
#
loop_
_entity.id
_entity.type
_entity.pdbx_description
1 polymer ?
#
loop_
_entity_poly.entity_id
_entity_poly.type
_entity_poly.pdbx_seq_one_letter_code
_entity_poly.pdbx_strand_id
1 'polypeptide(L)'
;MTAGLIPILGILGLAQLVKSDSRDSYLKPLYYAYGIMASICILLLLFGSSIFSFSGSSDENYKDFIDALVDQRKSMLFSSTLHTFLLISVSAGLIYGFIKNKLATALLVGGIGVLGVGDLFFNGKSYLGKENFVNKRQYEKNFVMRPVDKQILEDKDPNYRVYDATVNTFNSASPSYYHKTIGGYHAAKLQRYQDIIDRHISKNNQKVLNMLNTKYIIFKGNDDKESVQRNPAALGNAWFVNKLYSLKMQMQK
;
A
#
# COMPACT_ATOMS: atom_id res chain seq x y z
N MET A 1 -8.05 -3.33 5.02
CA MET A 1 -9.13 -4.22 5.55
C MET A 1 -9.82 -5.03 4.46
N THR A 2 -10.07 -4.48 3.26
CA THR A 2 -10.75 -5.18 2.15
C THR A 2 -9.99 -6.37 1.56
N ALA A 3 -8.65 -6.31 1.52
CA ALA A 3 -7.81 -7.31 0.87
C ALA A 3 -7.89 -8.73 1.47
N GLY A 4 -8.19 -8.88 2.77
CA GLY A 4 -8.31 -10.19 3.41
C GLY A 4 -9.75 -10.72 3.50
N LEU A 5 -10.73 -9.82 3.63
CA LEU A 5 -12.12 -10.21 3.87
C LEU A 5 -12.77 -10.85 2.63
N ILE A 6 -12.50 -10.30 1.44
CA ILE A 6 -13.11 -10.77 0.18
C ILE A 6 -12.68 -12.21 -0.17
N PRO A 7 -11.39 -12.58 -0.11
CA PRO A 7 -10.96 -13.97 -0.32
C PRO A 7 -11.57 -14.94 0.70
N ILE A 8 -11.65 -14.55 1.97
CA ILE A 8 -12.24 -15.39 3.02
C ILE A 8 -13.72 -15.66 2.72
N LEU A 9 -14.50 -14.64 2.35
CA LEU A 9 -15.89 -14.81 1.97
C LEU A 9 -16.05 -15.72 0.73
N GLY A 10 -15.16 -15.60 -0.25
CA GLY A 10 -15.13 -16.49 -1.42
C GLY A 10 -14.89 -17.96 -1.04
N ILE A 11 -13.93 -18.21 -0.13
CA ILE A 11 -13.63 -19.56 0.38
C ILE A 11 -14.82 -20.12 1.17
N LEU A 12 -15.45 -19.30 2.02
CA LEU A 12 -16.64 -19.70 2.78
C LEU A 12 -17.82 -20.04 1.86
N GLY A 13 -18.06 -19.24 0.82
CA GLY A 13 -19.08 -19.51 -0.19
C GLY A 13 -18.84 -20.82 -0.95
N LEU A 14 -17.59 -21.08 -1.33
CA LEU A 14 -17.19 -22.33 -1.98
C LEU A 14 -17.39 -23.53 -1.04
N ALA A 15 -16.98 -23.40 0.22
CA ALA A 15 -17.14 -24.45 1.23
C ALA A 15 -18.62 -24.77 1.50
N GLN A 16 -19.48 -23.75 1.53
CA GLN A 16 -20.91 -23.92 1.71
C GLN A 16 -21.57 -24.59 0.50
N LEU A 17 -21.16 -24.23 -0.71
CA LEU A 17 -21.61 -24.90 -1.95
C LEU A 17 -21.24 -26.39 -1.96
N VAL A 18 -20.00 -26.73 -1.58
CA VAL A 18 -19.51 -28.11 -1.56
C VAL A 18 -20.30 -28.99 -0.58
N LYS A 19 -20.66 -28.43 0.58
CA LYS A 19 -21.43 -29.13 1.63
C LYS A 19 -22.94 -29.17 1.38
N SER A 20 -23.45 -28.39 0.44
CA SER A 20 -24.89 -28.29 0.19
C SER A 20 -25.41 -29.49 -0.61
N ASP A 21 -26.49 -30.09 -0.13
CA ASP A 21 -27.25 -31.11 -0.86
C ASP A 21 -28.10 -30.49 -2.00
N SER A 22 -28.50 -29.23 -1.83
CA SER A 22 -29.33 -28.48 -2.78
C SER A 22 -28.48 -27.54 -3.64
N ARG A 23 -27.60 -28.09 -4.47
CA ARG A 23 -26.63 -27.30 -5.28
C ARG A 23 -27.28 -26.38 -6.31
N ASP A 24 -28.42 -26.76 -6.89
CA ASP A 24 -29.12 -25.94 -7.90
C ASP A 24 -29.57 -24.58 -7.35
N SER A 25 -29.74 -24.44 -6.02
CA SER A 25 -30.05 -23.15 -5.39
C SER A 25 -28.99 -22.07 -5.65
N TYR A 26 -27.75 -22.48 -5.96
CA TYR A 26 -26.63 -21.58 -6.21
C TYR A 26 -26.53 -21.09 -7.67
N LEU A 27 -27.37 -21.59 -8.59
CA LEU A 27 -27.34 -21.15 -10.00
C LEU A 27 -27.73 -19.68 -10.17
N LYS A 28 -28.81 -19.24 -9.52
CA LYS A 28 -29.25 -17.84 -9.61
C LYS A 28 -28.18 -16.89 -9.04
N PRO A 29 -27.63 -17.11 -7.82
CA PRO A 29 -26.50 -16.33 -7.33
C PRO A 29 -25.30 -16.33 -8.28
N LEU A 30 -24.94 -17.48 -8.87
CA LEU A 30 -23.83 -17.57 -9.81
C LEU A 30 -24.07 -16.71 -11.05
N TYR A 31 -25.26 -16.77 -11.64
CA TYR A 31 -25.59 -15.96 -12.82
C TYR A 31 -25.63 -14.48 -12.53
N TYR A 32 -26.12 -14.06 -11.36
CA TYR A 32 -26.07 -12.65 -10.96
C TYR A 32 -24.63 -12.18 -10.75
N ALA A 33 -23.83 -12.93 -9.98
CA ALA A 33 -22.44 -12.58 -9.72
C ALA A 33 -21.60 -12.53 -11.01
N TYR A 34 -21.70 -13.58 -11.84
CA TYR A 34 -21.02 -13.64 -13.13
C TYR A 34 -21.53 -12.56 -14.08
N GLY A 35 -22.85 -12.42 -14.22
CA GLY A 35 -23.47 -11.48 -15.15
C GLY A 35 -23.08 -10.04 -14.85
N ILE A 36 -23.11 -9.62 -13.58
CA ILE A 36 -22.70 -8.28 -13.17
C ILE A 36 -21.22 -8.06 -13.51
N MET A 37 -20.35 -8.99 -13.13
CA MET A 37 -18.91 -8.78 -13.25
C MET A 37 -18.39 -8.93 -14.69
N ALA A 38 -18.93 -9.88 -15.44
CA ALA A 38 -18.69 -10.04 -16.87
C ALA A 38 -19.15 -8.80 -17.65
N SER A 39 -20.33 -8.24 -17.32
CA SER A 39 -20.83 -7.03 -17.97
C SER A 39 -19.92 -5.83 -17.74
N ILE A 40 -19.42 -5.65 -16.51
CA ILE A 40 -18.44 -4.60 -16.20
C ILE A 40 -17.16 -4.80 -17.02
N CYS A 41 -16.63 -6.03 -17.07
CA CYS A 41 -15.44 -6.32 -17.86
C CYS A 41 -15.65 -6.07 -19.36
N ILE A 42 -16.78 -6.51 -19.93
CA ILE A 42 -17.11 -6.30 -21.34
C ILE A 42 -17.24 -4.81 -21.65
N LEU A 43 -17.91 -4.05 -20.78
CA LEU A 43 -18.03 -2.60 -20.93
C LEU A 43 -16.64 -1.95 -20.95
N LEU A 44 -15.75 -2.33 -20.04
CA LEU A 44 -14.38 -1.82 -19.98
C LEU A 44 -13.54 -2.25 -21.19
N LEU A 45 -13.71 -3.47 -21.70
CA LEU A 45 -13.00 -3.94 -22.90
C LEU A 45 -13.42 -3.19 -24.16
N LEU A 46 -14.71 -2.88 -24.29
CA LEU A 46 -15.26 -2.23 -25.48
C LEU A 46 -15.12 -0.70 -25.43
N PHE A 47 -15.32 -0.11 -24.26
CA PHE A 47 -15.45 1.35 -24.10
C PHE A 47 -14.43 1.95 -23.15
N GLY A 48 -13.61 1.15 -22.45
CA GLY A 48 -12.66 1.65 -21.45
C GLY A 48 -11.67 2.66 -22.01
N SER A 49 -11.19 2.46 -23.24
CA SER A 49 -10.31 3.41 -23.93
C SER A 49 -10.93 4.78 -24.19
N SER A 50 -12.27 4.87 -24.19
CA SER A 50 -13.03 6.09 -24.47
C SER A 50 -13.64 6.73 -23.22
N ILE A 51 -13.86 5.94 -22.16
CA ILE A 51 -14.42 6.41 -20.89
C ILE A 51 -13.35 7.13 -20.04
N PHE A 52 -12.09 6.72 -20.13
CA PHE A 52 -11.00 7.28 -19.34
C PHE A 52 -10.08 8.16 -20.18
N SER A 53 -9.51 9.21 -19.56
CA SER A 53 -8.58 10.12 -20.23
C SER A 53 -7.16 9.55 -20.37
N PHE A 54 -6.80 8.58 -19.52
CA PHE A 54 -5.45 7.98 -19.42
C PHE A 54 -4.32 9.00 -19.24
N SER A 55 -4.64 10.23 -18.82
CA SER A 55 -3.71 11.31 -18.53
C SER A 55 -3.62 11.59 -17.03
N GLY A 56 -2.46 12.05 -16.58
CA GLY A 56 -2.17 12.38 -15.18
C GLY A 56 -1.50 13.75 -15.04
N SER A 57 -1.58 14.35 -13.86
CA SER A 57 -0.99 15.68 -13.59
C SER A 57 0.53 15.73 -13.72
N SER A 58 1.22 14.59 -13.60
CA SER A 58 2.68 14.50 -13.77
C SER A 58 3.11 14.35 -15.24
N ASP A 59 2.17 14.19 -16.16
CA ASP A 59 2.44 13.98 -17.58
C ASP A 59 3.12 15.21 -18.20
N GLU A 60 2.89 16.42 -17.68
CA GLU A 60 3.58 17.64 -18.14
C GLU A 60 5.12 17.55 -18.11
N ASN A 61 5.69 16.63 -17.31
CA ASN A 61 7.12 16.37 -17.23
C ASN A 61 7.65 15.42 -18.34
N TYR A 62 6.76 14.81 -19.14
CA TYR A 62 7.09 13.76 -20.12
C TYR A 62 6.61 14.11 -21.54
N LYS A 63 6.61 15.40 -21.90
CA LYS A 63 6.02 15.95 -23.14
C LYS A 63 6.37 15.16 -24.42
N ASP A 64 7.59 14.64 -24.52
CA ASP A 64 8.08 13.93 -25.70
C ASP A 64 7.52 12.50 -25.85
N PHE A 65 6.93 11.91 -24.80
CA PHE A 65 6.46 10.52 -24.78
C PHE A 65 5.00 10.37 -24.30
N ILE A 66 4.24 11.47 -24.23
CA ILE A 66 2.87 11.45 -23.71
C ILE A 66 1.99 10.46 -24.46
N ASP A 67 2.01 10.48 -25.78
CA ASP A 67 1.15 9.61 -26.58
C ASP A 67 1.49 8.13 -26.35
N ALA A 68 2.79 7.80 -26.28
CA ALA A 68 3.25 6.46 -25.95
C ALA A 68 2.83 6.03 -24.53
N LEU A 69 2.89 6.94 -23.55
CA LEU A 69 2.42 6.68 -22.18
C LEU A 69 0.91 6.45 -22.13
N VAL A 70 0.13 7.26 -22.82
CA VAL A 70 -1.33 7.14 -22.91
C VAL A 70 -1.72 5.81 -23.55
N ASP A 71 -1.09 5.44 -24.66
CA ASP A 71 -1.35 4.18 -25.35
C ASP A 71 -0.92 2.97 -24.51
N GLN A 72 0.21 3.07 -23.81
CA GLN A 72 0.62 2.04 -22.86
C GLN A 72 -0.43 1.85 -21.75
N ARG A 73 -0.96 2.93 -21.16
CA ARG A 73 -1.99 2.85 -20.12
C ARG A 73 -3.31 2.26 -20.64
N LYS A 74 -3.71 2.58 -21.87
CA LYS A 74 -4.86 1.94 -22.54
C LYS A 74 -4.64 0.44 -22.71
N SER A 75 -3.45 0.04 -23.19
CA SER A 75 -3.11 -1.37 -23.36
C SER A 75 -3.10 -2.13 -22.03
N MET A 76 -2.62 -1.47 -20.95
CA MET A 76 -2.64 -2.03 -19.60
C MET A 76 -4.06 -2.25 -19.09
N LEU A 77 -4.97 -1.29 -19.31
CA LEU A 77 -6.39 -1.48 -18.98
C LEU A 77 -6.98 -2.66 -19.74
N PHE A 78 -6.77 -2.72 -21.06
CA PHE A 78 -7.31 -3.79 -21.88
C PHE A 78 -6.80 -5.17 -21.45
N SER A 79 -5.47 -5.32 -21.32
CA SER A 79 -4.83 -6.58 -20.92
C SER A 79 -5.29 -7.04 -19.53
N SER A 80 -5.33 -6.12 -18.56
CA SER A 80 -5.78 -6.43 -17.20
C SER A 80 -7.25 -6.83 -17.15
N THR A 81 -8.10 -6.12 -17.91
CA THR A 81 -9.54 -6.41 -17.97
C THR A 81 -9.81 -7.73 -18.66
N LEU A 82 -9.07 -8.04 -19.73
CA LEU A 82 -9.20 -9.31 -20.46
C LEU A 82 -8.79 -10.49 -19.59
N HIS A 83 -7.66 -10.37 -18.89
CA HIS A 83 -7.20 -11.41 -17.96
C HIS A 83 -8.23 -11.63 -16.84
N THR A 84 -8.73 -10.55 -16.24
CA THR A 84 -9.77 -10.62 -15.20
C THR A 84 -11.05 -11.29 -15.71
N PHE A 85 -11.50 -10.92 -16.91
CA PHE A 85 -12.67 -11.53 -17.55
C PHE A 85 -12.49 -13.05 -17.71
N LEU A 86 -11.35 -13.48 -18.26
CA LEU A 86 -11.05 -14.90 -18.45
C LEU A 86 -11.01 -15.67 -17.12
N LEU A 87 -10.37 -15.13 -16.09
CA LEU A 87 -10.34 -15.75 -14.76
C LEU A 87 -11.73 -15.93 -14.16
N ILE A 88 -12.58 -14.91 -14.27
CA ILE A 88 -13.97 -14.95 -13.79
C ILE A 88 -14.77 -15.98 -14.59
N SER A 89 -14.64 -16.00 -15.92
CA SER A 89 -15.36 -16.96 -16.79
C SER A 89 -14.96 -18.41 -16.51
N VAL A 90 -13.66 -18.69 -16.35
CA VAL A 90 -13.20 -20.05 -16.01
C VAL A 90 -13.66 -20.44 -14.61
N SER A 91 -13.55 -19.54 -13.63
CA SER A 91 -14.02 -19.80 -12.26
C SER A 91 -15.52 -20.07 -12.21
N ALA A 92 -16.32 -19.27 -12.92
CA ALA A 92 -17.76 -19.47 -13.03
C ALA A 92 -18.09 -20.78 -13.75
N GLY A 93 -17.33 -21.16 -14.78
CA GLY A 93 -17.46 -22.44 -15.48
C GLY A 93 -17.20 -23.64 -14.58
N LEU A 94 -16.17 -23.58 -13.72
CA LEU A 94 -15.88 -24.63 -12.73
C LEU A 94 -17.02 -24.77 -11.71
N ILE A 95 -17.50 -23.64 -11.17
CA ILE A 95 -18.61 -23.62 -10.20
C ILE A 95 -19.89 -24.16 -10.85
N TYR A 96 -20.21 -23.73 -12.07
CA TYR A 96 -21.36 -24.20 -12.83
C TYR A 96 -21.30 -25.72 -13.07
N GLY A 97 -20.14 -26.22 -13.52
CA GLY A 97 -19.91 -27.65 -13.74
C GLY A 97 -20.10 -28.48 -12.47
N PHE A 98 -19.66 -27.97 -11.32
CA PHE A 98 -19.88 -28.60 -10.03
C PHE A 98 -21.36 -28.61 -9.62
N ILE A 99 -22.08 -27.50 -9.79
CA ILE A 99 -23.51 -27.42 -9.49
C ILE A 99 -24.30 -28.43 -10.33
N LYS A 100 -23.94 -28.60 -11.60
CA LYS A 100 -24.58 -29.57 -12.51
C LYS A 100 -24.08 -31.00 -12.36
N ASN A 101 -23.36 -31.33 -11.28
CA ASN A 101 -22.80 -32.66 -11.02
C ASN A 101 -21.91 -33.21 -12.16
N LYS A 102 -21.33 -32.33 -12.98
CA LYS A 102 -20.38 -32.70 -14.05
C LYS A 102 -18.93 -32.66 -13.59
N LEU A 103 -18.67 -32.13 -12.39
CA LEU A 103 -17.33 -31.90 -11.86
C LEU A 103 -17.21 -32.45 -10.43
N ALA A 104 -16.12 -33.16 -10.14
CA ALA A 104 -15.81 -33.63 -8.80
C ALA A 104 -15.34 -32.48 -7.90
N THR A 105 -15.53 -32.61 -6.58
CA THR A 105 -15.09 -31.62 -5.59
C THR A 105 -13.59 -31.32 -5.68
N ALA A 106 -12.76 -32.34 -5.88
CA ALA A 106 -11.31 -32.18 -6.03
C ALA A 106 -10.93 -31.30 -7.24
N LEU A 107 -11.65 -31.43 -8.34
CA LEU A 107 -11.41 -30.63 -9.55
C LEU A 107 -11.90 -29.18 -9.37
N LEU A 108 -13.02 -28.96 -8.66
CA LEU A 108 -13.47 -27.61 -8.33
C LEU A 108 -12.44 -26.89 -7.45
N VAL A 109 -12.08 -27.50 -6.31
CA VAL A 109 -11.20 -26.89 -5.32
C VAL A 109 -9.78 -26.76 -5.88
N GLY A 110 -9.28 -27.81 -6.53
CA GLY A 110 -7.97 -27.79 -7.19
C GLY A 110 -7.93 -26.78 -8.34
N GLY A 111 -8.97 -26.71 -9.16
CA GLY A 111 -9.08 -25.75 -10.25
C GLY A 111 -9.07 -24.30 -9.78
N ILE A 112 -9.92 -23.95 -8.79
CA ILE A 112 -9.94 -22.61 -8.20
C ILE A 112 -8.61 -22.29 -7.52
N GLY A 113 -8.00 -23.25 -6.80
CA GLY A 113 -6.70 -23.09 -6.17
C GLY A 113 -5.58 -22.83 -7.17
N VAL A 114 -5.52 -23.60 -8.26
CA VAL A 114 -4.54 -23.43 -9.34
C VAL A 114 -4.73 -22.10 -10.06
N LEU A 115 -5.97 -21.68 -10.32
CA LEU A 115 -6.25 -20.37 -10.90
C LEU A 115 -5.77 -19.24 -9.99
N GLY A 116 -6.07 -19.31 -8.69
CA GLY A 116 -5.65 -18.30 -7.72
C GLY A 116 -4.13 -18.22 -7.55
N VAL A 117 -3.46 -19.36 -7.41
CA VAL A 117 -1.99 -19.42 -7.31
C VAL A 117 -1.34 -18.96 -8.62
N GLY A 118 -1.87 -19.40 -9.75
CA GLY A 118 -1.40 -18.99 -11.08
C GLY A 118 -1.48 -17.48 -11.26
N ASP A 119 -2.64 -16.89 -10.99
CA ASP A 119 -2.85 -15.44 -11.06
C ASP A 119 -1.85 -14.67 -10.19
N LEU A 120 -1.72 -15.06 -8.91
CA LEU A 120 -0.77 -14.44 -7.99
C LEU A 120 0.68 -14.59 -8.44
N PHE A 121 1.05 -15.76 -8.99
CA PHE A 121 2.41 -16.02 -9.45
C PHE A 121 2.76 -15.20 -10.68
N PHE A 122 1.91 -15.21 -11.72
CA PHE A 122 2.17 -14.48 -12.96
C PHE A 122 2.15 -12.97 -12.73
N ASN A 123 1.18 -12.46 -11.96
CA ASN A 123 1.12 -11.04 -11.62
C ASN A 123 2.27 -10.64 -10.67
N GLY A 124 2.61 -11.50 -9.70
CA GLY A 124 3.68 -11.27 -8.73
C GLY A 124 5.07 -11.21 -9.36
N LYS A 125 5.33 -12.03 -10.39
CA LYS A 125 6.61 -12.03 -11.12
C LYS A 125 6.94 -10.68 -11.73
N SER A 126 5.92 -9.92 -12.17
CA SER A 126 6.11 -8.57 -12.72
C SER A 126 6.61 -7.56 -11.68
N TYR A 127 6.47 -7.83 -10.38
CA TYR A 127 6.99 -6.96 -9.31
C TYR A 127 8.43 -7.34 -8.89
N LEU A 128 8.78 -8.63 -8.92
CA LEU A 128 10.08 -9.15 -8.47
C LEU A 128 10.73 -10.02 -9.55
N GLY A 129 10.92 -9.44 -10.73
CA GLY A 129 11.60 -10.09 -11.85
C GLY A 129 13.12 -10.18 -11.67
N LYS A 130 13.77 -11.05 -12.45
CA LYS A 130 15.25 -11.23 -12.41
C LYS A 130 15.99 -9.94 -12.76
N GLU A 131 15.37 -9.13 -13.61
CA GLU A 131 15.78 -7.81 -14.06
C GLU A 131 15.78 -6.74 -12.94
N ASN A 132 15.04 -6.96 -11.84
CA ASN A 132 15.00 -6.03 -10.71
C ASN A 132 16.11 -6.32 -9.67
N PHE A 133 16.87 -7.42 -9.82
CA PHE A 133 17.97 -7.73 -8.92
C PHE A 133 19.22 -6.96 -9.31
N VAL A 134 19.63 -6.05 -8.43
CA VAL A 134 20.87 -5.28 -8.57
C VAL A 134 22.02 -5.95 -7.83
N ASN A 135 23.25 -5.73 -8.26
CA ASN A 135 24.43 -6.22 -7.53
C ASN A 135 24.47 -5.59 -6.13
N LYS A 136 24.95 -6.33 -5.12
CA LYS A 136 25.11 -5.86 -3.73
C LYS A 136 25.76 -4.48 -3.63
N ARG A 137 26.80 -4.21 -4.44
CA ARG A 137 27.48 -2.91 -4.47
C ARG A 137 26.58 -1.76 -4.95
N GLN A 138 25.66 -2.03 -5.89
CA GLN A 138 24.68 -1.02 -6.34
C GLN A 138 23.57 -0.81 -5.30
N TYR A 139 23.14 -1.88 -4.63
CA TYR A 139 22.17 -1.78 -3.54
C TYR A 139 22.72 -0.94 -2.37
N GLU A 140 23.95 -1.20 -1.95
CA GLU A 140 24.61 -0.49 -0.85
C GLU A 140 24.83 1.01 -1.14
N LYS A 141 24.94 1.41 -2.43
CA LYS A 141 25.00 2.83 -2.81
C LYS A 141 23.72 3.61 -2.48
N ASN A 142 22.58 2.94 -2.30
CA ASN A 142 21.34 3.61 -1.93
C ASN A 142 21.25 3.91 -0.42
N PHE A 143 22.15 3.33 0.38
CA PHE A 143 22.29 3.58 1.82
C PHE A 143 23.66 4.21 2.06
N VAL A 144 23.93 5.34 1.40
CA VAL A 144 25.14 6.12 1.67
C VAL A 144 24.82 7.10 2.78
N MET A 145 25.57 6.99 3.86
CA MET A 145 25.48 7.88 5.01
C MET A 145 25.84 9.32 4.63
N ARG A 146 24.94 10.27 4.92
CA ARG A 146 25.15 11.68 4.62
C ARG A 146 26.09 12.32 5.63
N PRO A 147 26.72 13.47 5.32
CA PRO A 147 27.55 14.19 6.28
C PRO A 147 26.82 14.54 7.58
N VAL A 148 25.53 14.92 7.50
CA VAL A 148 24.69 15.21 8.67
C VAL A 148 24.46 13.97 9.55
N ASP A 149 24.33 12.80 8.94
CA ASP A 149 24.14 11.55 9.67
C ASP A 149 25.42 11.18 10.45
N LYS A 150 26.60 11.40 9.85
CA LYS A 150 27.90 11.22 10.54
C LYS A 150 28.03 12.11 11.77
N GLN A 151 27.66 13.38 11.64
CA GLN A 151 27.69 14.34 12.74
C GLN A 151 26.77 13.93 13.89
N ILE A 152 25.57 13.40 13.59
CA ILE A 152 24.64 12.91 14.61
C ILE A 152 25.19 11.63 15.29
N LEU A 153 25.85 10.74 14.55
CA LEU A 153 26.44 9.50 15.09
C LEU A 153 27.67 9.72 16.00
N GLU A 154 28.20 10.93 16.06
CA GLU A 154 29.17 11.31 17.08
C GLU A 154 28.53 11.29 18.49
N ASP A 155 27.22 11.54 18.59
CA ASP A 155 26.47 11.41 19.83
C ASP A 155 26.36 9.93 20.24
N LYS A 156 26.96 9.59 21.38
CA LYS A 156 26.97 8.23 21.95
C LYS A 156 25.75 7.93 22.82
N ASP A 157 24.84 8.89 22.99
CA ASP A 157 23.58 8.67 23.69
C ASP A 157 22.78 7.56 22.96
N PRO A 158 22.45 6.45 23.63
CA PRO A 158 21.71 5.38 22.99
C PRO A 158 20.27 5.79 22.64
N ASN A 159 19.71 6.85 23.25
CA ASN A 159 18.28 7.15 23.21
C ASN A 159 17.98 8.60 22.81
N TYR A 160 18.33 8.95 21.57
CA TYR A 160 17.82 10.14 20.90
C TYR A 160 16.87 9.78 19.76
N ARG A 161 16.04 10.73 19.33
CA ARG A 161 15.33 10.63 18.05
C ARG A 161 15.66 11.77 17.10
N VAL A 162 15.53 11.49 15.81
CA VAL A 162 15.81 12.44 14.72
C VAL A 162 14.53 12.75 13.95
N TYR A 163 14.36 14.01 13.60
CA TYR A 163 13.34 14.46 12.64
C TYR A 163 14.04 14.99 11.39
N ASP A 164 13.79 14.39 10.24
CA ASP A 164 14.39 14.80 8.97
C ASP A 164 13.37 15.48 8.07
N ALA A 165 13.41 16.81 8.04
CA ALA A 165 12.52 17.66 7.24
C ALA A 165 12.97 17.79 5.76
N THR A 166 14.11 17.20 5.39
CA THR A 166 14.62 17.23 4.01
C THR A 166 13.98 16.17 3.11
N VAL A 167 13.32 15.19 3.72
CA VAL A 167 12.57 14.10 3.08
C VAL A 167 11.12 14.10 3.54
N ASN A 168 10.27 13.33 2.88
CA ASN A 168 8.92 13.05 3.38
C ASN A 168 9.01 12.12 4.62
N THR A 169 9.31 12.68 5.79
CA THR A 169 9.73 11.96 7.01
C THR A 169 8.80 10.80 7.36
N PHE A 170 7.49 11.00 7.20
CA PHE A 170 6.47 10.03 7.60
C PHE A 170 6.07 9.06 6.47
N ASN A 171 6.80 9.09 5.35
CA ASN A 171 6.67 8.18 4.22
C ASN A 171 8.04 7.70 3.69
N SER A 172 9.14 7.99 4.40
CA SER A 172 10.49 7.56 4.04
C SER A 172 11.08 6.73 5.18
N ALA A 173 11.66 5.59 4.84
CA ALA A 173 12.39 4.74 5.80
C ALA A 173 13.91 4.98 5.77
N SER A 174 14.41 5.86 4.88
CA SER A 174 15.85 6.05 4.68
C SER A 174 16.59 6.51 5.96
N PRO A 175 16.11 7.54 6.71
CA PRO A 175 16.78 7.97 7.94
C PRO A 175 16.83 6.88 9.03
N SER A 176 15.91 5.91 9.00
CA SER A 176 15.84 4.82 9.96
C SER A 176 17.02 3.85 9.88
N TYR A 177 17.78 3.85 8.78
CA TYR A 177 18.98 3.02 8.63
C TYR A 177 20.07 3.36 9.64
N TYR A 178 20.19 4.64 10.01
CA TYR A 178 21.25 5.13 10.90
C TYR A 178 20.74 5.68 12.22
N HIS A 179 19.49 6.13 12.27
CA HIS A 179 18.94 6.84 13.42
C HIS A 179 17.57 6.35 13.81
N LYS A 180 17.23 6.53 15.10
CA LYS A 180 15.85 6.38 15.58
C LYS A 180 15.05 7.59 15.11
N THR A 181 14.43 7.52 13.93
CA THR A 181 13.59 8.62 13.44
C THR A 181 12.24 8.65 14.16
N ILE A 182 11.66 9.84 14.33
CA ILE A 182 10.24 9.96 14.72
C ILE A 182 9.31 9.58 13.57
N GLY A 183 9.79 9.57 12.33
CA GLY A 183 9.03 9.19 11.15
C GLY A 183 9.18 7.73 10.77
N GLY A 184 9.17 7.47 9.46
CA GLY A 184 9.22 6.13 8.88
C GLY A 184 8.03 5.85 7.96
N TYR A 185 8.25 5.03 6.94
CA TYR A 185 7.16 4.46 6.14
C TYR A 185 6.56 3.25 6.86
N HIS A 186 5.24 3.25 7.04
CA HIS A 186 4.50 2.10 7.53
C HIS A 186 3.13 2.05 6.84
N ALA A 187 2.77 0.90 6.28
CA ALA A 187 1.53 0.74 5.49
C ALA A 187 0.25 0.88 6.34
N ALA A 188 0.33 0.62 7.65
CA ALA A 188 -0.78 0.72 8.59
C ALA A 188 -0.44 1.66 9.76
N LYS A 189 -0.40 2.97 9.50
CA LYS A 189 -0.15 3.98 10.54
C LYS A 189 -1.43 4.20 11.36
N LEU A 190 -1.30 4.33 12.67
CA LEU A 190 -2.44 4.61 13.55
C LEU A 190 -3.02 6.01 13.27
N GLN A 191 -4.35 6.13 13.18
CA GLN A 191 -5.03 7.41 12.94
C GLN A 191 -4.62 8.48 13.97
N ARG A 192 -4.51 8.11 15.25
CA ARG A 192 -4.06 9.05 16.30
C ARG A 192 -2.69 9.63 16.03
N TYR A 193 -1.79 8.84 15.45
CA TYR A 193 -0.46 9.31 15.10
C TYR A 193 -0.50 10.20 13.85
N GLN A 194 -1.35 9.85 12.88
CA GLN A 194 -1.62 10.70 11.71
C GLN A 194 -2.19 12.07 12.15
N ASP A 195 -3.10 12.12 13.11
CA ASP A 195 -3.63 13.38 13.65
C ASP A 195 -2.54 14.22 14.32
N ILE A 196 -1.59 13.59 15.05
CA ILE A 196 -0.42 14.29 15.62
C ILE A 196 0.44 14.89 14.51
N ILE A 197 0.67 14.15 13.42
CA ILE A 197 1.42 14.64 12.27
C ILE A 197 0.71 15.86 11.67
N ASP A 198 -0.55 15.70 11.25
CA ASP A 198 -1.25 16.70 10.44
C ASP A 198 -1.61 17.96 11.24
N ARG A 199 -1.99 17.79 12.51
CA ARG A 199 -2.46 18.90 13.34
C ARG A 199 -1.35 19.60 14.11
N HIS A 200 -0.23 18.93 14.36
CA HIS A 200 0.87 19.47 15.17
C HIS A 200 2.21 19.53 14.43
N ILE A 201 2.73 18.39 13.97
CA ILE A 201 4.09 18.34 13.40
C ILE A 201 4.16 19.15 12.09
N SER A 202 3.17 18.99 11.21
CA SER A 202 3.07 19.74 9.94
C SER A 202 2.87 21.26 10.16
N LYS A 203 2.47 21.68 11.36
CA LYS A 203 2.35 23.09 11.76
C LYS A 203 3.57 23.57 12.58
N ASN A 204 4.67 22.81 12.53
CA ASN A 204 5.92 23.10 13.23
C ASN A 204 5.75 23.26 14.76
N ASN A 205 4.88 22.46 15.37
CA ASN A 205 4.66 22.52 16.81
C ASN A 205 5.82 21.86 17.59
N GLN A 206 6.81 22.67 17.97
CA GLN A 206 8.01 22.22 18.66
C GLN A 206 7.73 21.44 19.95
N LYS A 207 6.64 21.75 20.69
CA LYS A 207 6.31 21.04 21.94
C LYS A 207 6.02 19.56 21.71
N VAL A 208 5.43 19.22 20.57
CA VAL A 208 5.17 17.82 20.19
C VAL A 208 6.48 17.13 19.79
N LEU A 209 7.38 17.81 19.10
CA LEU A 209 8.72 17.25 18.80
C LEU A 209 9.50 16.96 20.09
N ASN A 210 9.44 17.87 21.05
CA ASN A 210 10.06 17.71 22.38
C ASN A 210 9.48 16.50 23.12
N MET A 211 8.15 16.36 23.12
CA MET A 211 7.41 15.22 23.68
C MET A 211 7.81 13.88 23.07
N LEU A 212 8.12 13.86 21.78
CA LEU A 212 8.54 12.66 21.05
C LEU A 212 10.04 12.33 21.23
N ASN A 213 10.76 13.03 22.11
CA ASN A 213 12.20 12.91 22.33
C ASN A 213 13.05 13.23 21.08
N THR A 214 12.62 14.21 20.29
CA THR A 214 13.35 14.64 19.08
C THR A 214 14.54 15.51 19.48
N LYS A 215 15.75 14.96 19.46
CA LYS A 215 16.99 15.66 19.85
C LYS A 215 17.67 16.35 18.67
N TYR A 216 17.53 15.81 17.46
CA TYR A 216 18.13 16.35 16.24
C TYR A 216 17.07 16.59 15.19
N ILE A 217 17.16 17.75 14.53
CA ILE A 217 16.32 18.15 13.42
C ILE A 217 17.22 18.40 12.21
N ILE A 218 17.02 17.66 11.14
CA ILE A 218 17.71 17.84 9.87
C ILE A 218 16.83 18.69 8.96
N PHE A 219 17.39 19.73 8.36
CA PHE A 219 16.69 20.65 7.46
C PHE A 219 17.63 21.12 6.35
N LYS A 220 17.08 21.72 5.29
CA LYS A 220 17.87 22.37 4.25
C LYS A 220 18.11 23.82 4.66
N GLY A 221 19.39 24.22 4.77
CA GLY A 221 19.77 25.60 5.02
C GLY A 221 19.62 26.48 3.78
N ASN A 222 19.96 27.77 3.92
CA ASN A 222 19.84 28.75 2.83
C ASN A 222 20.71 28.44 1.60
N ASP A 223 21.79 27.68 1.78
CA ASP A 223 22.71 27.26 0.70
C ASP A 223 22.27 25.94 0.03
N ASP A 224 21.02 25.50 0.23
CA ASP A 224 20.49 24.17 -0.15
C ASP A 224 21.26 22.97 0.43
N LYS A 225 22.20 23.22 1.35
CA LYS A 225 22.94 22.18 2.08
C LYS A 225 22.13 21.69 3.26
N GLU A 226 22.11 20.37 3.44
CA GLU A 226 21.55 19.75 4.64
C GLU A 226 22.35 20.18 5.87
N SER A 227 21.65 20.55 6.92
CA SER A 227 22.22 20.96 8.20
C SER A 227 21.45 20.30 9.34
N VAL A 228 22.11 20.13 10.48
CA VAL A 228 21.50 19.58 11.69
C VAL A 228 21.41 20.65 12.77
N GLN A 229 20.23 20.77 13.37
CA GLN A 229 19.98 21.56 14.56
C GLN A 229 19.71 20.65 15.74
N ARG A 230 20.41 20.90 16.86
CA ARG A 230 20.13 20.24 18.12
C ARG A 230 18.94 20.92 18.79
N ASN A 231 17.97 20.11 19.24
CA ASN A 231 16.86 20.54 20.06
C ASN A 231 17.20 20.32 21.55
N PRO A 232 17.53 21.37 22.32
CA PRO A 232 17.87 21.23 23.73
C PRO A 232 16.66 20.92 24.62
N ALA A 233 15.45 21.11 24.11
CA ALA A 233 14.21 20.94 24.88
C ALA A 233 13.58 19.55 24.72
N ALA A 234 14.30 18.57 24.17
CA ALA A 234 13.84 17.18 24.08
C ALA A 234 13.57 16.62 25.48
N LEU A 235 12.37 16.08 25.71
CA LEU A 235 11.91 15.69 27.04
C LEU A 235 12.40 14.30 27.49
N GLY A 236 13.18 13.60 26.67
CA GLY A 236 13.65 12.25 26.98
C GLY A 236 12.58 11.18 26.77
N ASN A 237 12.86 9.96 27.24
CA ASN A 237 12.00 8.79 27.05
C ASN A 237 10.68 8.85 27.85
N ALA A 238 10.67 9.60 28.96
CA ALA A 238 9.51 9.79 29.81
C ALA A 238 9.55 11.21 30.40
N TRP A 239 8.38 11.82 30.53
CA TRP A 239 8.25 13.20 31.00
C TRP A 239 7.03 13.33 31.91
N PHE A 240 7.17 14.18 32.93
CA PHE A 240 6.13 14.42 33.90
C PHE A 240 5.14 15.48 33.40
N VAL A 241 3.86 15.28 33.74
CA VAL A 241 2.80 16.26 33.53
C VAL A 241 2.52 17.01 34.83
N ASN A 242 2.47 18.33 34.76
CA ASN A 242 2.17 19.13 35.96
C ASN A 242 0.68 19.11 36.32
N LYS A 243 -0.21 18.95 35.33
CA LYS A 243 -1.68 18.96 35.50
C LYS A 243 -2.34 18.00 34.51
N LEU A 244 -3.34 17.26 34.98
CA LEU A 244 -4.20 16.41 34.16
C LEU A 244 -5.56 17.09 33.98
N TYR A 245 -5.99 17.24 32.73
CA TYR A 245 -7.32 17.76 32.39
C TYR A 245 -8.21 16.60 31.96
N SER A 246 -9.25 16.31 32.74
CA SER A 246 -10.26 15.33 32.34
C SER A 246 -11.22 15.97 31.34
N LEU A 247 -11.15 15.54 30.08
CA LEU A 247 -12.10 15.93 29.05
C LEU A 247 -13.20 14.86 28.95
N LYS A 248 -14.46 15.24 29.20
CA LYS A 248 -15.60 14.42 28.79
C LYS A 248 -15.77 14.57 27.29
N MET A 249 -15.38 13.55 26.52
CA MET A 249 -15.72 13.48 25.10
C MET A 249 -17.25 13.41 25.00
N GLN A 250 -17.88 14.51 24.59
CA GLN A 250 -19.23 14.44 24.04
C GLN A 250 -19.10 13.76 22.68
N MET A 251 -19.48 12.48 22.62
CA MET A 251 -19.73 11.83 21.34
C MET A 251 -20.93 12.54 20.72
N GLN A 252 -20.69 13.43 19.76
CA GLN A 252 -21.76 13.91 18.88
C GLN A 252 -22.30 12.66 18.17
N LYS A 253 -23.57 12.34 18.45
CA LYS A 253 -24.34 11.30 17.77
C LYS A 253 -24.52 11.65 16.30
#